data_AF-A0A956BPK7-F1
#
_entry.id   AF-A0A956BPK7-F1
#
_cell.length_a   1.000
_cell.length_b   1.000
_cell.length_c   1.000
_cell.angle_alpha   90.00
_cell.angle_beta   90.00
_cell.angle_gamma   90.00
#
_symmetry.space_group_name_H-M   'P 1'
#
loop_
_entity.id
_entity.type
_entity.pdbx_description
1 polymer ?
#
loop_
_entity_poly.entity_id
_entity_poly.type
_entity_poly.pdbx_seq_one_letter_code
_entity_poly.pdbx_strand_id
1 'polypeptide(L)'
;PNPPGLGPALFFANRGIAVLGFPAPLAWDRNPAGTSGKSATFNVGNLTAFRGNVQQGALDFTSLVALVHQMKLDPALCPSAATPKGSFHYDKERVYMWGHSTGSTMGGLAIPTEPGISAGMLSGAGGTWLQELTIAESPVPYRTLVKLLLGYDADDEVDVFDPPLTLLQTVMDPVDVTTWAPHIARAPLPGSAPKPLLLIEGVIDTYHFPQMVDAQGLAAGLGLIGPLADPGAEDAYALAGRGVLSAPVTVDATLGPVTGVTVQRQQREGIDGHHVPFEWGDVKYRYSCFFESLAKTGQAVLLPPVDDGLAPCVAP
;
A
#
# COMPACT_ATOMS: atom_id res chain seq x y z
N PRO A 1 -20.65 8.95 2.69
CA PRO A 1 -19.60 9.35 1.73
C PRO A 1 -19.19 10.80 2.00
N ASN A 2 -17.88 11.07 2.11
CA ASN A 2 -17.40 12.45 2.17
C ASN A 2 -17.75 13.19 0.86
N PRO A 3 -17.92 14.52 0.91
CA PRO A 3 -18.07 15.32 -0.30
C PRO A 3 -16.98 15.00 -1.34
N PRO A 4 -17.32 14.96 -2.64
CA PRO A 4 -16.32 14.84 -3.69
C PRO A 4 -15.19 15.87 -3.51
N GLY A 5 -13.95 15.45 -3.79
CA GLY A 5 -12.78 16.34 -3.69
C GLY A 5 -12.17 16.48 -2.30
N LEU A 6 -12.70 15.80 -1.27
CA LEU A 6 -12.08 15.78 0.08
C LEU A 6 -11.27 14.50 0.36
N GLY A 7 -11.15 13.64 -0.65
CA GLY A 7 -10.34 12.45 -0.57
C GLY A 7 -8.84 12.75 -0.69
N PRO A 8 -8.01 11.72 -0.64
CA PRO A 8 -6.55 11.82 -0.72
C PRO A 8 -6.01 12.56 -1.96
N ALA A 9 -6.76 12.49 -3.07
CA ALA A 9 -6.45 13.20 -4.30
C ALA A 9 -6.32 14.73 -4.08
N LEU A 10 -7.00 15.29 -3.09
CA LEU A 10 -6.86 16.69 -2.70
C LEU A 10 -5.43 17.03 -2.31
N PHE A 11 -4.80 16.21 -1.47
CA PHE A 11 -3.46 16.47 -0.95
C PHE A 11 -2.42 16.36 -2.06
N PHE A 12 -2.53 15.34 -2.92
CA PHE A 12 -1.67 15.21 -4.10
C PHE A 12 -1.87 16.34 -5.11
N ALA A 13 -3.11 16.75 -5.38
CA ALA A 13 -3.40 17.86 -6.29
C ALA A 13 -2.77 19.18 -5.80
N ASN A 14 -2.77 19.44 -4.49
CA ASN A 14 -2.06 20.58 -3.90
C ASN A 14 -0.53 20.51 -4.08
N ARG A 15 0.03 19.33 -4.40
CA ARG A 15 1.45 19.15 -4.76
C ARG A 15 1.70 19.18 -6.28
N GLY A 16 0.67 19.46 -7.08
CA GLY A 16 0.75 19.37 -8.54
C GLY A 16 0.81 17.93 -9.07
N ILE A 17 0.35 16.95 -8.28
CA ILE A 17 0.31 15.53 -8.67
C ILE A 17 -1.14 15.16 -8.97
N ALA A 18 -1.39 14.73 -10.22
CA ALA A 18 -2.70 14.20 -10.60
C ALA A 18 -2.88 12.77 -10.06
N VAL A 19 -4.10 12.44 -9.67
CA VAL A 19 -4.45 11.11 -9.16
C VAL A 19 -5.47 10.45 -10.07
N LEU A 20 -5.16 9.24 -10.49
CA LEU A 20 -6.00 8.37 -11.28
C LEU A 20 -6.36 7.14 -10.45
N GLY A 21 -7.59 6.67 -10.59
CA GLY A 21 -8.05 5.47 -9.89
C GLY A 21 -9.15 4.78 -10.69
N PHE A 22 -9.30 3.49 -10.44
CA PHE A 22 -10.35 2.67 -11.03
C PHE A 22 -10.86 1.69 -9.96
N PRO A 23 -12.12 1.24 -10.05
CA PRO A 23 -12.59 0.18 -9.18
C PRO A 23 -11.82 -1.12 -9.46
N ALA A 24 -11.43 -1.82 -8.41
CA ALA A 24 -10.80 -3.14 -8.49
C ALA A 24 -11.66 -4.15 -9.28
N PRO A 25 -11.10 -5.27 -9.77
CA PRO A 25 -11.88 -6.34 -10.38
C PRO A 25 -13.07 -6.74 -9.52
N LEU A 26 -14.25 -6.84 -10.13
CA LEU A 26 -15.50 -7.18 -9.44
C LEU A 26 -15.93 -6.20 -8.35
N ALA A 27 -15.40 -4.98 -8.30
CA ALA A 27 -15.86 -3.92 -7.40
C ALA A 27 -16.68 -2.85 -8.14
N TRP A 28 -17.73 -2.34 -7.50
CA TRP A 28 -18.55 -1.20 -7.94
C TRP A 28 -18.99 -1.32 -9.40
N ASP A 29 -18.57 -0.40 -10.27
CA ASP A 29 -18.92 -0.36 -11.69
C ASP A 29 -18.43 -1.60 -12.47
N ARG A 30 -17.48 -2.35 -11.90
CA ARG A 30 -16.99 -3.62 -12.45
C ARG A 30 -17.63 -4.84 -11.79
N ASN A 31 -18.56 -4.64 -10.86
CA ASN A 31 -19.39 -5.68 -10.29
C ASN A 31 -20.76 -5.69 -10.99
N PRO A 32 -21.21 -6.81 -11.59
CA PRO A 32 -22.54 -6.88 -12.21
C PRO A 32 -23.71 -6.56 -11.27
N ALA A 33 -23.52 -6.70 -9.95
CA ALA A 33 -24.50 -6.36 -8.92
C ALA A 33 -24.32 -4.93 -8.36
N GLY A 34 -23.32 -4.16 -8.82
CA GLY A 34 -23.07 -2.78 -8.37
C GLY A 34 -22.61 -2.63 -6.91
N THR A 35 -22.12 -3.70 -6.29
CA THR A 35 -21.68 -3.71 -4.88
C THR A 35 -20.17 -3.50 -4.74
N SER A 36 -19.67 -3.29 -3.52
CA SER A 36 -18.22 -3.15 -3.25
C SER A 36 -17.40 -4.37 -3.67
N GLY A 37 -18.03 -5.54 -3.81
CA GLY A 37 -17.41 -6.70 -4.45
C GLY A 37 -16.31 -7.41 -3.67
N LYS A 38 -16.09 -7.09 -2.40
CA LYS A 38 -15.00 -7.67 -1.60
C LYS A 38 -15.01 -9.20 -1.62
N SER A 39 -16.13 -9.84 -1.29
CA SER A 39 -16.25 -11.31 -1.30
C SER A 39 -16.11 -11.92 -2.71
N ALA A 40 -16.48 -11.17 -3.76
CA ALA A 40 -16.30 -11.61 -5.14
C ALA A 40 -14.83 -11.51 -5.58
N THR A 41 -14.10 -10.50 -5.09
CA THR A 41 -12.67 -10.29 -5.34
C THR A 41 -11.84 -11.36 -4.63
N PHE A 42 -12.00 -11.49 -3.32
CA PHE A 42 -11.32 -12.46 -2.45
C PHE A 42 -12.13 -13.76 -2.35
N ASN A 43 -12.48 -14.35 -3.48
CA ASN A 43 -13.40 -15.50 -3.56
C ASN A 43 -12.81 -16.76 -2.88
N VAL A 44 -12.91 -16.85 -1.56
CA VAL A 44 -12.35 -17.96 -0.76
C VAL A 44 -12.91 -19.33 -1.12
N GLY A 45 -14.12 -19.38 -1.69
CA GLY A 45 -14.73 -20.61 -2.23
C GLY A 45 -14.16 -21.04 -3.59
N ASN A 46 -13.37 -20.20 -4.25
CA ASN A 46 -12.72 -20.48 -5.52
C ASN A 46 -11.35 -19.79 -5.56
N LEU A 47 -10.33 -20.48 -5.05
CA LEU A 47 -8.96 -19.95 -4.94
C LEU A 47 -8.35 -19.56 -6.28
N THR A 48 -8.71 -20.26 -7.37
CA THR A 48 -8.29 -19.87 -8.73
C THR A 48 -8.84 -18.50 -9.10
N ALA A 49 -10.11 -18.24 -8.81
CA ALA A 49 -10.73 -16.94 -9.05
C ALA A 49 -10.14 -15.86 -8.14
N PHE A 50 -9.95 -16.14 -6.85
CA PHE A 50 -9.29 -15.21 -5.93
C PHE A 50 -7.89 -14.82 -6.45
N ARG A 51 -7.01 -15.81 -6.69
CA ARG A 51 -5.67 -15.54 -7.23
C ARG A 51 -5.73 -14.74 -8.54
N GLY A 52 -6.60 -15.16 -9.46
CA GLY A 52 -6.78 -14.49 -10.75
C GLY A 52 -7.26 -13.05 -10.60
N ASN A 53 -8.17 -12.76 -9.66
CA ASN A 53 -8.67 -11.42 -9.41
C ASN A 53 -7.59 -10.48 -8.87
N VAL A 54 -6.73 -10.94 -7.97
CA VAL A 54 -5.61 -10.14 -7.47
C VAL A 54 -4.59 -9.87 -8.58
N GLN A 55 -4.24 -10.89 -9.37
CA GLN A 55 -3.33 -10.76 -10.52
C GLN A 55 -3.90 -9.81 -11.58
N GLN A 56 -5.20 -9.92 -11.89
CA GLN A 56 -5.88 -9.02 -12.80
C GLN A 56 -5.87 -7.59 -12.27
N GLY A 57 -6.11 -7.39 -10.97
CA GLY A 57 -6.05 -6.07 -10.34
C GLY A 57 -4.68 -5.43 -10.45
N ALA A 58 -3.61 -6.22 -10.25
CA ALA A 58 -2.24 -5.75 -10.48
C ALA A 58 -1.99 -5.39 -11.96
N LEU A 59 -2.46 -6.22 -12.91
CA LEU A 59 -2.33 -5.98 -14.35
C LEU A 59 -3.14 -4.76 -14.83
N ASP A 60 -4.25 -4.45 -14.19
CA ASP A 60 -5.05 -3.27 -14.52
C ASP A 60 -4.25 -1.98 -14.26
N PHE A 61 -3.33 -1.96 -13.28
CA PHE A 61 -2.41 -0.83 -13.08
C PHE A 61 -1.43 -0.66 -14.24
N THR A 62 -0.92 -1.75 -14.83
CA THR A 62 -0.12 -1.68 -16.07
C THR A 62 -0.93 -1.05 -17.22
N SER A 63 -2.22 -1.38 -17.32
CA SER A 63 -3.10 -0.74 -18.32
C SER A 63 -3.29 0.75 -18.04
N LEU A 64 -3.40 1.15 -16.77
CA LEU A 64 -3.47 2.55 -16.38
C LEU A 64 -2.16 3.31 -16.69
N VAL A 65 -1.00 2.69 -16.48
CA VAL A 65 0.31 3.25 -16.88
C VAL A 65 0.35 3.43 -18.40
N ALA A 66 -0.07 2.44 -19.18
CA ALA A 66 -0.15 2.57 -20.63
C ALA A 66 -1.06 3.74 -21.07
N LEU A 67 -2.18 3.96 -20.37
CA LEU A 67 -3.06 5.11 -20.59
C LEU A 67 -2.33 6.42 -20.28
N VAL A 68 -1.68 6.53 -19.12
CA VAL A 68 -0.88 7.71 -18.72
C VAL A 68 0.15 8.08 -19.79
N HIS A 69 0.78 7.08 -20.43
CA HIS A 69 1.77 7.31 -21.47
C HIS A 69 1.21 7.83 -22.81
N GLN A 70 -0.09 7.67 -23.06
CA GLN A 70 -0.71 8.00 -24.35
C GLN A 70 -1.77 9.09 -24.26
N MET A 71 -2.35 9.31 -23.09
CA MET A 71 -3.49 10.19 -22.89
C MET A 71 -3.13 11.65 -23.10
N LYS A 72 -3.93 12.31 -23.94
CA LYS A 72 -3.96 13.76 -24.07
C LYS A 72 -5.28 14.25 -23.48
N LEU A 73 -5.20 15.21 -22.57
CA LEU A 73 -6.36 15.82 -21.93
C LEU A 73 -6.79 17.05 -22.73
N ASP A 74 -8.08 17.12 -23.02
CA ASP A 74 -8.70 18.28 -23.65
C ASP A 74 -8.59 19.49 -22.70
N PRO A 75 -7.96 20.61 -23.13
CA PRO A 75 -7.90 21.83 -22.32
C PRO A 75 -9.25 22.34 -21.85
N ALA A 76 -10.34 22.05 -22.57
CA ALA A 76 -11.70 22.43 -22.16
C ALA A 76 -12.13 21.78 -20.83
N LEU A 77 -11.51 20.66 -20.42
CA LEU A 77 -11.75 20.02 -19.12
C LEU A 77 -11.18 20.83 -17.94
N CYS A 78 -10.26 21.77 -18.20
CA CYS A 78 -9.58 22.56 -17.17
C CYS A 78 -9.55 24.04 -17.59
N PRO A 79 -10.70 24.73 -17.66
CA PRO A 79 -10.80 26.07 -18.24
C PRO A 79 -9.98 27.14 -17.50
N SER A 80 -9.64 26.90 -16.22
CA SER A 80 -8.79 27.78 -15.40
C SER A 80 -7.30 27.47 -15.51
N ALA A 81 -6.91 26.38 -16.19
CA ALA A 81 -5.51 26.00 -16.38
C ALA A 81 -5.01 26.51 -17.73
N ALA A 82 -3.79 27.08 -17.76
CA ALA A 82 -3.12 27.49 -18.99
C ALA A 82 -1.86 26.65 -19.20
N THR A 83 -1.62 26.22 -20.43
CA THR A 83 -0.40 25.54 -20.84
C THR A 83 0.14 26.14 -22.14
N PRO A 84 1.45 26.46 -22.23
CA PRO A 84 2.04 26.96 -23.47
C PRO A 84 1.87 26.01 -24.66
N LYS A 85 1.64 24.71 -24.40
CA LYS A 85 1.55 23.65 -25.43
C LYS A 85 0.14 23.38 -25.94
N GLY A 86 -0.88 24.12 -25.46
CA GLY A 86 -2.28 23.96 -25.88
C GLY A 86 -2.89 22.57 -25.65
N SER A 87 -2.25 21.73 -24.83
CA SER A 87 -2.72 20.39 -24.45
C SER A 87 -2.11 19.98 -23.12
N PHE A 88 -2.89 19.28 -22.30
CA PHE A 88 -2.43 18.72 -21.03
C PHE A 88 -2.08 17.24 -21.22
N HIS A 89 -1.00 16.81 -20.58
CA HIS A 89 -0.51 15.43 -20.60
C HIS A 89 -0.03 15.08 -19.20
N TYR A 90 -0.05 13.80 -18.88
CA TYR A 90 0.64 13.30 -17.70
C TYR A 90 2.15 13.20 -17.97
N ASP A 91 2.94 13.40 -16.93
CA ASP A 91 4.38 13.14 -16.98
C ASP A 91 4.62 11.63 -16.93
N LYS A 92 5.21 11.08 -17.99
CA LYS A 92 5.38 9.65 -18.20
C LYS A 92 6.54 9.08 -17.38
N GLU A 93 7.44 9.93 -16.91
CA GLU A 93 8.60 9.52 -16.12
C GLU A 93 8.30 9.54 -14.60
N ARG A 94 7.15 10.12 -14.23
CA ARG A 94 6.75 10.39 -12.84
C ARG A 94 5.41 9.75 -12.51
N VAL A 95 5.36 8.43 -12.58
CA VAL A 95 4.17 7.65 -12.22
C VAL A 95 4.42 6.97 -10.88
N TYR A 96 3.49 7.18 -9.94
CA TYR A 96 3.58 6.65 -8.59
C TYR A 96 2.34 5.83 -8.28
N MET A 97 2.49 4.83 -7.40
CA MET A 97 1.40 3.96 -7.00
C MET A 97 1.06 4.19 -5.53
N TRP A 98 -0.22 4.38 -5.24
CA TRP A 98 -0.73 4.28 -3.89
C TRP A 98 -1.76 3.16 -3.79
N GLY A 99 -1.50 2.22 -2.89
CA GLY A 99 -2.44 1.19 -2.48
C GLY A 99 -2.89 1.39 -1.04
N HIS A 100 -4.17 1.17 -0.77
CA HIS A 100 -4.71 1.01 0.59
C HIS A 100 -5.51 -0.28 0.69
N SER A 101 -5.33 -1.09 1.75
CA SER A 101 -6.08 -2.33 1.97
C SER A 101 -5.94 -3.28 0.77
N THR A 102 -7.05 -3.68 0.15
CA THR A 102 -7.05 -4.42 -1.14
C THR A 102 -6.19 -3.78 -2.23
N GLY A 103 -6.15 -2.44 -2.28
CA GLY A 103 -5.28 -1.71 -3.19
C GLY A 103 -3.80 -1.88 -2.84
N SER A 104 -3.46 -2.10 -1.56
CA SER A 104 -2.10 -2.45 -1.14
C SER A 104 -1.73 -3.87 -1.58
N THR A 105 -2.67 -4.82 -1.55
CA THR A 105 -2.47 -6.17 -2.10
C THR A 105 -2.12 -6.09 -3.58
N MET A 106 -2.94 -5.42 -4.38
CA MET A 106 -2.70 -5.29 -5.82
C MET A 106 -1.47 -4.42 -6.12
N GLY A 107 -1.27 -3.34 -5.37
CA GLY A 107 -0.12 -2.45 -5.49
C GLY A 107 1.20 -3.13 -5.14
N GLY A 108 1.21 -4.00 -4.13
CA GLY A 108 2.39 -4.78 -3.74
C GLY A 108 2.90 -5.71 -4.85
N LEU A 109 1.99 -6.17 -5.73
CA LEU A 109 2.34 -6.89 -6.95
C LEU A 109 2.71 -5.94 -8.10
N ALA A 110 1.93 -4.88 -8.30
CA ALA A 110 2.11 -3.98 -9.44
C ALA A 110 3.41 -3.16 -9.38
N ILE A 111 3.77 -2.65 -8.20
CA ILE A 111 4.98 -1.83 -8.01
C ILE A 111 6.25 -2.55 -8.51
N PRO A 112 6.56 -3.79 -8.09
CA PRO A 112 7.77 -4.46 -8.56
C PRO A 112 7.69 -4.94 -10.02
N THR A 113 6.49 -5.23 -10.55
CA THR A 113 6.34 -5.83 -11.89
C THR A 113 6.14 -4.84 -13.04
N GLU A 114 5.64 -3.63 -12.76
CA GLU A 114 5.38 -2.60 -13.76
C GLU A 114 6.54 -1.59 -13.82
N PRO A 115 7.37 -1.59 -14.88
CA PRO A 115 8.53 -0.72 -14.98
C PRO A 115 8.19 0.77 -14.98
N GLY A 116 7.00 1.17 -15.46
CA GLY A 116 6.58 2.57 -15.49
C GLY A 116 6.25 3.16 -14.12
N ILE A 117 6.07 2.34 -13.07
CA ILE A 117 5.86 2.83 -11.70
C ILE A 117 7.22 3.12 -11.06
N SER A 118 7.46 4.38 -10.67
CA SER A 118 8.75 4.85 -10.14
C SER A 118 8.83 4.81 -8.61
N ALA A 119 7.70 4.79 -7.89
CA ALA A 119 7.65 4.68 -6.42
C ALA A 119 6.30 4.19 -5.92
N GLY A 120 6.26 3.71 -4.67
CA GLY A 120 5.07 3.21 -4.00
C GLY A 120 4.79 3.88 -2.65
N MET A 121 3.50 4.00 -2.33
CA MET A 121 3.01 4.15 -0.97
C MET A 121 1.98 3.05 -0.73
N LEU A 122 2.07 2.34 0.38
CA LEU A 122 1.12 1.29 0.76
C LEU A 122 0.63 1.57 2.18
N SER A 123 -0.65 1.35 2.44
CA SER A 123 -1.22 1.60 3.76
C SER A 123 -2.30 0.61 4.15
N GLY A 124 -2.42 0.29 5.44
CA GLY A 124 -3.30 -0.79 5.91
C GLY A 124 -3.05 -2.06 5.09
N ALA A 125 -1.77 -2.38 4.89
CA ALA A 125 -1.34 -3.44 4.01
C ALA A 125 -1.20 -4.74 4.82
N GLY A 126 -1.53 -5.87 4.21
CA GLY A 126 -1.43 -7.16 4.89
C GLY A 126 -0.01 -7.69 4.99
N GLY A 127 0.09 -8.84 5.64
CA GLY A 127 1.27 -9.69 5.62
C GLY A 127 1.00 -10.90 4.74
N THR A 128 1.34 -12.07 5.25
CA THR A 128 1.04 -13.34 4.58
C THR A 128 -0.45 -13.70 4.64
N TRP A 129 -0.93 -14.53 3.73
CA TRP A 129 -2.29 -15.11 3.82
C TRP A 129 -2.49 -15.98 5.07
N LEU A 130 -1.42 -16.61 5.57
CA LEU A 130 -1.42 -17.28 6.87
C LEU A 130 -1.78 -16.32 7.99
N GLN A 131 -1.10 -15.18 8.05
CA GLN A 131 -1.38 -14.15 9.05
C GLN A 131 -2.81 -13.63 8.89
N GLU A 132 -3.30 -13.41 7.67
CA GLU A 132 -4.70 -13.00 7.45
C GLU A 132 -5.70 -13.99 8.07
N LEU A 133 -5.51 -15.28 7.85
CA LEU A 133 -6.42 -16.31 8.36
C LEU A 133 -6.31 -16.55 9.87
N THR A 134 -5.16 -16.22 10.45
CA THR A 134 -4.82 -16.55 11.83
C THR A 134 -4.70 -15.34 12.74
N ILE A 135 -4.81 -14.11 12.26
CA ILE A 135 -4.62 -12.90 13.09
C ILE A 135 -5.75 -11.91 12.86
N ALA A 136 -6.18 -11.69 11.62
CA ALA A 136 -7.20 -10.69 11.31
C ALA A 136 -8.53 -10.96 12.01
N GLU A 137 -9.14 -9.90 12.53
CA GLU A 137 -10.44 -9.94 13.24
C GLU A 137 -11.58 -9.35 12.40
N SER A 138 -11.24 -8.46 11.46
CA SER A 138 -12.17 -7.77 10.57
C SER A 138 -11.97 -8.17 9.10
N PRO A 139 -13.04 -8.18 8.27
CA PRO A 139 -14.43 -7.88 8.63
C PRO A 139 -15.12 -9.06 9.36
N VAL A 140 -14.49 -10.23 9.37
CA VAL A 140 -14.91 -11.41 10.14
C VAL A 140 -13.65 -12.12 10.65
N PRO A 141 -13.68 -12.73 11.85
CA PRO A 141 -12.56 -13.51 12.35
C PRO A 141 -12.41 -14.79 11.52
N TYR A 142 -11.44 -14.81 10.61
CA TYR A 142 -11.25 -15.91 9.65
C TYR A 142 -10.90 -17.24 10.31
N ARG A 143 -10.32 -17.23 11.51
CA ARG A 143 -10.03 -18.45 12.30
C ARG A 143 -11.27 -19.33 12.46
N THR A 144 -12.43 -18.73 12.73
CA THR A 144 -13.68 -19.50 12.90
C THR A 144 -14.09 -20.19 11.61
N LEU A 145 -13.89 -19.54 10.46
CA LEU A 145 -14.16 -20.15 9.16
C LEU A 145 -13.16 -21.27 8.85
N VAL A 146 -11.88 -21.08 9.18
CA VAL A 146 -10.85 -22.11 9.05
C VAL A 146 -11.22 -23.36 9.86
N LYS A 147 -11.56 -23.19 11.15
CA LYS A 147 -11.98 -24.33 12.00
C LYS A 147 -13.15 -25.09 11.39
N LEU A 148 -14.17 -24.36 10.93
CA LEU A 148 -15.34 -24.96 10.28
C LEU A 148 -14.98 -25.74 9.00
N LEU A 149 -14.11 -25.19 8.14
CA LEU A 149 -13.72 -25.81 6.88
C LEU A 149 -12.81 -27.02 7.06
N LEU A 150 -11.95 -26.99 8.09
CA LEU A 150 -11.01 -28.08 8.39
C LEU A 150 -11.61 -29.14 9.34
N GLY A 151 -12.80 -28.89 9.88
CA GLY A 151 -13.46 -29.80 10.82
C GLY A 151 -12.82 -29.83 12.20
N TYR A 152 -12.21 -28.72 12.62
CA TYR A 152 -11.62 -28.56 13.94
C TYR A 152 -12.71 -28.26 14.99
N ASP A 153 -12.46 -28.72 16.21
CA ASP A 153 -13.30 -28.41 17.36
C ASP A 153 -13.15 -26.94 17.76
N ALA A 154 -14.12 -26.42 18.52
CA ALA A 154 -14.12 -25.01 18.93
C ALA A 154 -12.88 -24.61 19.74
N ASP A 155 -12.34 -25.56 20.51
CA ASP A 155 -11.19 -25.38 21.40
C ASP A 155 -9.85 -25.66 20.70
N ASP A 156 -9.85 -26.19 19.47
CA ASP A 156 -8.62 -26.42 18.71
C ASP A 156 -7.95 -25.08 18.38
N GLU A 157 -6.63 -25.00 18.55
CA GLU A 157 -5.88 -23.82 18.16
C GLU A 157 -5.74 -23.75 16.63
N VAL A 158 -5.78 -22.53 16.09
CA VAL A 158 -5.47 -22.24 14.69
C VAL A 158 -4.39 -21.18 14.67
N ASP A 159 -3.23 -21.53 14.11
CA ASP A 159 -2.03 -20.72 14.06
C ASP A 159 -1.26 -20.88 12.73
N VAL A 160 -0.15 -20.16 12.62
CA VAL A 160 0.64 -20.11 11.38
C VAL A 160 1.38 -21.43 11.08
N PHE A 161 1.39 -22.40 12.00
CA PHE A 161 2.04 -23.70 11.86
C PHE A 161 1.07 -24.81 11.41
N ASP A 162 -0.21 -24.50 11.23
CA ASP A 162 -1.20 -25.43 10.69
C ASP A 162 -0.81 -25.95 9.29
N PRO A 163 -0.62 -27.28 9.10
CA PRO A 163 -0.24 -27.84 7.81
C PRO A 163 -1.21 -27.52 6.66
N PRO A 164 -2.55 -27.57 6.85
CA PRO A 164 -3.49 -27.19 5.79
C PRO A 164 -3.34 -25.73 5.36
N LEU A 165 -3.06 -24.83 6.31
CA LEU A 165 -2.86 -23.42 6.00
C LEU A 165 -1.54 -23.19 5.27
N THR A 166 -0.49 -23.95 5.59
CA THR A 166 0.79 -23.92 4.84
C THR A 166 0.60 -24.34 3.38
N LEU A 167 -0.24 -25.34 3.11
CA LEU A 167 -0.58 -25.74 1.75
C LEU A 167 -1.36 -24.64 1.02
N LEU A 168 -2.32 -23.99 1.69
CA LEU A 168 -3.03 -22.85 1.15
C LEU A 168 -2.07 -21.70 0.81
N GLN A 169 -1.17 -21.36 1.73
CA GLN A 169 -0.14 -20.34 1.52
C GLN A 169 0.67 -20.64 0.27
N THR A 170 1.14 -21.88 0.10
CA THR A 170 1.89 -22.29 -1.10
C THR A 170 1.11 -22.03 -2.41
N VAL A 171 -0.20 -22.23 -2.42
CA VAL A 171 -1.06 -21.95 -3.59
C VAL A 171 -1.24 -20.45 -3.83
N MET A 172 -1.24 -19.67 -2.75
CA MET A 172 -1.55 -18.24 -2.73
C MET A 172 -0.31 -17.33 -2.75
N ASP A 173 0.90 -17.87 -2.56
CA ASP A 173 2.20 -17.16 -2.64
C ASP A 173 2.34 -16.28 -3.89
N PRO A 174 1.88 -16.68 -5.10
CA PRO A 174 1.97 -15.81 -6.28
C PRO A 174 1.20 -14.49 -6.15
N VAL A 175 0.30 -14.36 -5.18
CA VAL A 175 -0.46 -13.14 -4.88
C VAL A 175 -0.27 -12.66 -3.45
N ASP A 176 0.69 -13.21 -2.72
CA ASP A 176 1.06 -12.79 -1.38
C ASP A 176 2.00 -11.58 -1.43
N VAL A 177 1.66 -10.53 -0.68
CA VAL A 177 2.43 -9.28 -0.74
C VAL A 177 3.85 -9.44 -0.20
N THR A 178 4.09 -10.36 0.75
CA THR A 178 5.41 -10.58 1.33
C THR A 178 6.35 -11.30 0.36
N THR A 179 5.80 -12.08 -0.57
CA THR A 179 6.57 -12.70 -1.67
C THR A 179 7.10 -11.65 -2.65
N TRP A 180 6.31 -10.61 -2.93
CA TRP A 180 6.67 -9.56 -3.88
C TRP A 180 7.40 -8.38 -3.27
N ALA A 181 7.23 -8.13 -1.97
CA ALA A 181 7.83 -7.02 -1.24
C ALA A 181 9.35 -6.85 -1.43
N PRO A 182 10.18 -7.92 -1.38
CA PRO A 182 11.63 -7.80 -1.62
C PRO A 182 11.95 -7.17 -2.97
N HIS A 183 11.13 -7.41 -3.99
CA HIS A 183 11.36 -6.97 -5.36
C HIS A 183 11.06 -5.50 -5.62
N ILE A 184 10.57 -4.76 -4.61
CA ILE A 184 10.32 -3.33 -4.74
C ILE A 184 11.63 -2.55 -4.58
N ALA A 185 12.36 -2.78 -3.49
CA ALA A 185 13.54 -1.99 -3.15
C ALA A 185 14.79 -2.85 -2.90
N ARG A 186 14.67 -3.90 -2.07
CA ARG A 186 15.82 -4.69 -1.59
C ARG A 186 16.48 -5.57 -2.65
N ALA A 187 15.69 -6.25 -3.46
CA ALA A 187 16.14 -7.21 -4.47
C ALA A 187 15.26 -7.13 -5.74
N PRO A 188 15.35 -6.02 -6.51
CA PRO A 188 14.50 -5.81 -7.68
C PRO A 188 14.57 -6.94 -8.71
N LEU A 189 13.48 -7.12 -9.45
CA LEU A 189 13.45 -8.09 -10.56
C LEU A 189 14.53 -7.76 -11.61
N PRO A 190 15.02 -8.76 -12.37
CA PRO A 190 15.99 -8.52 -13.44
C PRO A 190 15.54 -7.43 -14.40
N GLY A 191 16.41 -6.43 -14.63
CA GLY A 191 16.12 -5.29 -15.49
C GLY A 191 15.33 -4.15 -14.83
N SER A 192 15.00 -4.24 -13.55
CA SER A 192 14.35 -3.18 -12.77
C SER A 192 15.32 -2.51 -11.80
N ALA A 193 15.09 -1.22 -11.52
CA ALA A 193 15.81 -0.48 -10.47
C ALA A 193 15.05 -0.58 -9.13
N PRO A 194 15.74 -0.43 -7.98
CA PRO A 194 15.08 -0.21 -6.69
C PRO A 194 14.12 0.97 -6.75
N LYS A 195 12.95 0.84 -6.12
CA LYS A 195 11.91 1.87 -6.09
C LYS A 195 11.69 2.36 -4.65
N PRO A 196 11.59 3.68 -4.40
CA PRO A 196 11.20 4.18 -3.09
C PRO A 196 9.84 3.62 -2.64
N LEU A 197 9.74 3.27 -1.36
CA LEU A 197 8.53 2.70 -0.78
C LEU A 197 8.25 3.31 0.60
N LEU A 198 7.05 3.84 0.76
CA LEU A 198 6.52 4.26 2.06
C LEU A 198 5.41 3.27 2.49
N LEU A 199 5.58 2.65 3.64
CA LEU A 199 4.55 1.82 4.27
C LEU A 199 3.95 2.58 5.46
N ILE A 200 2.62 2.66 5.53
CA ILE A 200 1.89 3.34 6.61
C ILE A 200 1.09 2.30 7.40
N GLU A 201 1.40 2.23 8.69
CA GLU A 201 0.89 1.25 9.64
C GLU A 201 0.03 1.95 10.71
N GLY A 202 -1.17 1.40 10.94
CA GLY A 202 -2.02 1.78 12.06
C GLY A 202 -1.88 0.78 13.21
N VAL A 203 -1.74 1.24 14.45
CA VAL A 203 -1.43 0.36 15.59
C VAL A 203 -2.58 -0.59 15.95
N ILE A 204 -3.81 -0.11 15.98
CA ILE A 204 -4.99 -0.96 16.22
C ILE A 204 -5.77 -1.12 14.90
N ASP A 205 -5.12 -1.73 13.91
CA ASP A 205 -5.74 -2.12 12.64
C ASP A 205 -6.31 -3.55 12.77
N THR A 206 -7.63 -3.70 12.89
CA THR A 206 -8.25 -5.04 13.06
C THR A 206 -8.34 -5.84 11.76
N TYR A 207 -8.06 -5.21 10.61
CA TYR A 207 -7.95 -5.88 9.31
C TYR A 207 -6.54 -6.42 9.10
N HIS A 208 -5.52 -5.61 9.36
CA HIS A 208 -4.11 -5.99 9.23
C HIS A 208 -3.32 -5.47 10.43
N PHE A 209 -3.25 -6.28 11.48
CA PHE A 209 -2.52 -5.94 12.70
C PHE A 209 -1.06 -5.57 12.41
N PRO A 210 -0.40 -4.75 13.27
CA PRO A 210 0.95 -4.25 13.03
C PRO A 210 1.96 -5.31 12.60
N GLN A 211 2.02 -6.43 13.31
CA GLN A 211 2.88 -7.58 12.97
C GLN A 211 2.75 -8.10 11.51
N MET A 212 1.61 -7.87 10.86
CA MET A 212 1.37 -8.22 9.46
C MET A 212 2.00 -7.18 8.52
N VAL A 213 1.77 -5.89 8.82
CA VAL A 213 2.35 -4.76 8.08
C VAL A 213 3.88 -4.78 8.22
N ASP A 214 4.38 -5.02 9.43
CA ASP A 214 5.80 -5.20 9.74
C ASP A 214 6.43 -6.34 8.96
N ALA A 215 5.75 -7.48 8.82
CA ALA A 215 6.24 -8.59 8.00
C ALA A 215 6.46 -8.16 6.54
N GLN A 216 5.54 -7.37 5.96
CA GLN A 216 5.71 -6.81 4.62
C GLN A 216 6.86 -5.79 4.57
N GLY A 217 6.94 -4.88 5.54
CA GLY A 217 8.00 -3.88 5.63
C GLY A 217 9.39 -4.51 5.73
N LEU A 218 9.55 -5.52 6.59
CA LEU A 218 10.79 -6.29 6.76
C LEU A 218 11.14 -7.09 5.50
N ALA A 219 10.16 -7.69 4.83
CA ALA A 219 10.36 -8.38 3.56
C ALA A 219 10.85 -7.43 2.46
N ALA A 220 10.29 -6.22 2.38
CA ALA A 220 10.75 -5.15 1.49
C ALA A 220 12.10 -4.54 1.91
N GLY A 221 12.56 -4.82 3.13
CA GLY A 221 13.79 -4.27 3.69
C GLY A 221 13.65 -2.80 4.08
N LEU A 222 12.50 -2.37 4.57
CA LEU A 222 12.28 -0.99 5.00
C LEU A 222 12.89 -0.72 6.38
N GLY A 223 13.25 0.53 6.66
CA GLY A 223 13.57 0.99 8.02
C GLY A 223 12.30 1.40 8.79
N LEU A 224 12.29 1.23 10.12
CA LEU A 224 11.18 1.67 10.97
C LEU A 224 11.39 3.11 11.44
N ILE A 225 10.35 3.95 11.40
CA ILE A 225 10.49 5.37 11.72
C ILE A 225 9.91 5.68 13.10
N GLY A 226 10.76 6.28 13.93
CA GLY A 226 10.39 6.79 15.25
C GLY A 226 9.79 8.20 15.23
N PRO A 227 9.14 8.62 16.33
CA PRO A 227 8.82 7.82 17.51
C PRO A 227 7.80 6.71 17.21
N LEU A 228 7.95 5.55 17.84
CA LEU A 228 7.08 4.39 17.61
C LEU A 228 5.74 4.57 18.32
N ALA A 229 4.66 4.20 17.64
CA ALA A 229 3.34 4.13 18.25
C ALA A 229 3.07 2.73 18.84
N ASP A 230 3.69 1.69 18.27
CA ASP A 230 3.79 0.35 18.85
C ASP A 230 5.26 0.04 19.19
N PRO A 231 5.66 0.09 20.47
CA PRO A 231 7.01 -0.25 20.87
C PRO A 231 7.45 -1.69 20.51
N GLY A 232 6.50 -2.62 20.33
CA GLY A 232 6.81 -4.02 20.02
C GLY A 232 7.47 -4.23 18.66
N ALA A 233 7.27 -3.29 17.72
CA ALA A 233 7.88 -3.36 16.40
C ALA A 233 9.40 -3.22 16.44
N GLU A 234 9.98 -2.55 17.45
CA GLU A 234 11.43 -2.37 17.55
C GLU A 234 12.18 -3.71 17.59
N ASP A 235 11.68 -4.67 18.36
CA ASP A 235 12.28 -6.00 18.50
C ASP A 235 12.28 -6.75 17.15
N ALA A 236 11.19 -6.67 16.39
CA ALA A 236 11.07 -7.33 15.08
C ALA A 236 12.07 -6.76 14.07
N TYR A 237 12.25 -5.43 14.03
CA TYR A 237 13.25 -4.81 13.16
C TYR A 237 14.68 -5.08 13.65
N ALA A 238 14.91 -5.09 14.96
CA ALA A 238 16.22 -5.42 15.53
C ALA A 238 16.68 -6.84 15.15
N LEU A 239 15.76 -7.82 15.13
CA LEU A 239 16.05 -9.19 14.66
C LEU A 239 16.49 -9.24 13.19
N ALA A 240 15.98 -8.32 12.36
CA ALA A 240 16.40 -8.17 10.97
C ALA A 240 17.69 -7.33 10.80
N GLY A 241 18.36 -6.97 11.91
CA GLY A 241 19.54 -6.10 11.90
C GLY A 241 19.21 -4.64 11.56
N ARG A 242 17.96 -4.22 11.78
CA ARG A 242 17.45 -2.88 11.47
C ARG A 242 17.12 -2.14 12.77
N GLY A 243 17.31 -0.83 12.76
CA GLY A 243 17.00 0.03 13.90
C GLY A 243 15.90 1.03 13.58
N VAL A 244 15.50 1.76 14.61
CA VAL A 244 14.59 2.90 14.48
C VAL A 244 15.34 4.09 13.90
N LEU A 245 14.83 4.64 12.80
CA LEU A 245 15.33 5.82 12.14
C LEU A 245 14.54 7.06 12.57
N SER A 246 15.16 8.24 12.47
CA SER A 246 14.49 9.53 12.68
C SER A 246 14.37 10.26 11.35
N ALA A 247 13.22 10.89 11.11
CA ALA A 247 13.03 11.76 9.95
C ALA A 247 13.84 13.07 10.09
N PRO A 248 14.32 13.68 9.00
CA PRO A 248 14.11 13.29 7.61
C PRO A 248 14.92 12.04 7.20
N VAL A 249 14.36 11.22 6.32
CA VAL A 249 15.08 10.10 5.69
C VAL A 249 15.07 10.26 4.19
N THR A 250 16.26 10.28 3.58
CA THR A 250 16.49 10.41 2.13
C THR A 250 17.12 9.18 1.52
N VAL A 251 17.83 8.36 2.32
CA VAL A 251 18.52 7.15 1.88
C VAL A 251 18.46 6.15 3.02
N ASP A 252 18.09 4.90 2.73
CA ASP A 252 18.35 3.77 3.63
C ASP A 252 19.64 3.09 3.18
N ALA A 253 20.70 3.14 3.99
CA ALA A 253 22.01 2.57 3.68
C ALA A 253 21.95 1.07 3.33
N THR A 254 20.90 0.36 3.76
CA THR A 254 20.67 -1.06 3.46
C THR A 254 19.94 -1.30 2.13
N LEU A 255 19.28 -0.28 1.57
CA LEU A 255 18.54 -0.33 0.29
C LEU A 255 19.27 0.40 -0.86
N GLY A 256 20.46 0.95 -0.60
CA GLY A 256 21.16 1.78 -1.58
C GLY A 256 20.50 3.17 -1.69
N PRO A 257 20.36 3.76 -2.88
CA PRO A 257 19.98 5.18 -3.03
C PRO A 257 18.49 5.48 -2.78
N VAL A 258 17.65 4.48 -2.52
CA VAL A 258 16.20 4.69 -2.37
C VAL A 258 15.77 4.87 -0.92
N THR A 259 14.70 5.64 -0.72
CA THR A 259 14.03 5.76 0.58
C THR A 259 13.00 4.65 0.73
N GLY A 260 13.23 3.75 1.68
CA GLY A 260 12.30 2.68 2.03
C GLY A 260 12.03 2.68 3.53
N VAL A 261 10.80 3.02 3.94
CA VAL A 261 10.47 3.24 5.36
C VAL A 261 9.05 2.83 5.72
N THR A 262 8.90 2.29 6.93
CA THR A 262 7.62 2.05 7.60
C THR A 262 7.37 3.13 8.64
N VAL A 263 6.17 3.69 8.63
CA VAL A 263 5.72 4.71 9.59
C VAL A 263 4.50 4.20 10.32
N GLN A 264 4.57 4.26 11.64
CA GLN A 264 3.46 3.96 12.53
C GLN A 264 2.64 5.20 12.88
N ARG A 265 1.33 5.00 13.06
CA ARG A 265 0.45 6.01 13.62
C ARG A 265 -0.63 5.39 14.50
N GLN A 266 -0.81 5.94 15.70
CA GLN A 266 -1.95 5.62 16.54
C GLN A 266 -3.25 6.06 15.86
N GLN A 267 -4.29 5.24 15.93
CA GLN A 267 -5.62 5.59 15.46
C GLN A 267 -6.30 6.65 16.35
N ARG A 268 -7.32 7.31 15.80
CA ARG A 268 -8.19 8.19 16.60
C ARG A 268 -9.18 7.35 17.40
N GLU A 269 -9.66 7.91 18.50
CA GLU A 269 -10.73 7.28 19.27
C GLU A 269 -11.93 6.96 18.38
N GLY A 270 -12.41 5.72 18.45
CA GLY A 270 -13.55 5.24 17.65
C GLY A 270 -13.26 4.98 16.17
N ILE A 271 -12.01 5.12 15.71
CA ILE A 271 -11.60 4.83 14.33
C ILE A 271 -10.60 3.69 14.35
N ASP A 272 -10.79 2.71 13.47
CA ASP A 272 -9.85 1.60 13.30
C ASP A 272 -8.51 2.09 12.72
N GLY A 273 -7.40 1.52 13.16
CA GLY A 273 -6.05 1.78 12.69
C GLY A 273 -5.90 1.61 11.18
N HIS A 274 -6.73 0.78 10.56
CA HIS A 274 -6.79 0.64 9.12
C HIS A 274 -6.98 1.98 8.39
N HIS A 275 -7.65 2.94 9.02
CA HIS A 275 -8.02 4.20 8.40
C HIS A 275 -7.10 5.38 8.73
N VAL A 276 -5.99 5.17 9.46
CA VAL A 276 -5.03 6.25 9.79
C VAL A 276 -4.58 7.12 8.60
N PRO A 277 -4.41 6.63 7.36
CA PRO A 277 -4.02 7.46 6.23
C PRO A 277 -5.03 8.55 5.86
N PHE A 278 -6.29 8.38 6.27
CA PHE A 278 -7.39 9.29 5.94
C PHE A 278 -7.70 10.27 7.07
N GLU A 279 -7.23 10.01 8.28
CA GLU A 279 -7.59 10.77 9.46
C GLU A 279 -6.61 11.89 9.78
N TRP A 280 -5.33 11.58 9.74
CA TRP A 280 -4.30 12.41 10.35
C TRP A 280 -3.66 13.39 9.38
N GLY A 281 -3.52 14.65 9.79
CA GLY A 281 -2.87 15.70 9.01
C GLY A 281 -1.42 15.36 8.72
N ASP A 282 -0.70 14.87 9.73
CA ASP A 282 0.70 14.45 9.60
C ASP A 282 0.91 13.27 8.66
N VAL A 283 -0.01 12.31 8.64
CA VAL A 283 0.07 11.19 7.69
C VAL A 283 -0.15 11.67 6.25
N LYS A 284 -1.14 12.55 6.03
CA LYS A 284 -1.42 13.20 4.73
C LYS A 284 -0.27 14.05 4.23
N TYR A 285 0.34 14.80 5.14
CA TYR A 285 1.54 15.57 4.88
C TYR A 285 2.66 14.65 4.38
N ARG A 286 2.99 13.61 5.14
CA ARG A 286 4.15 12.75 4.85
C ARG A 286 4.01 11.98 3.54
N TYR A 287 2.86 11.37 3.25
CA TYR A 287 2.72 10.65 1.98
C TYR A 287 2.71 11.58 0.76
N SER A 288 2.14 12.79 0.89
CA SER A 288 2.09 13.72 -0.23
C SER A 288 3.47 14.34 -0.48
N CYS A 289 4.21 14.66 0.59
CA CYS A 289 5.60 15.12 0.51
C CYS A 289 6.57 14.06 0.00
N PHE A 290 6.32 12.78 0.30
CA PHE A 290 7.15 11.68 -0.20
C PHE A 290 7.17 11.62 -1.73
N PHE A 291 6.01 11.77 -2.39
CA PHE A 291 5.95 11.85 -3.85
C PHE A 291 6.33 13.23 -4.40
N GLU A 292 6.02 14.33 -3.71
CA GLU A 292 6.41 15.67 -4.16
C GLU A 292 7.93 15.84 -4.21
N SER A 293 8.64 15.38 -3.17
CA SER A 293 10.10 15.42 -3.13
C SER A 293 10.70 14.63 -4.30
N LEU A 294 10.26 13.40 -4.53
CA LEU A 294 10.68 12.59 -5.67
C LEU A 294 10.42 13.31 -7.00
N ALA A 295 9.23 13.89 -7.18
CA ALA A 295 8.88 14.61 -8.40
C ALA A 295 9.76 15.85 -8.64
N LYS A 296 10.14 16.57 -7.58
CA LYS A 296 10.90 17.82 -7.70
C LYS A 296 12.41 17.61 -7.77
N THR A 297 12.94 16.64 -7.03
CA THR A 297 14.40 16.49 -6.82
C THR A 297 14.96 15.18 -7.37
N GLY A 298 14.10 14.22 -7.74
CA GLY A 298 14.53 12.86 -8.09
C GLY A 298 14.83 11.98 -6.87
N GLN A 299 14.65 12.49 -5.65
CA GLN A 299 14.84 11.75 -4.41
C GLN A 299 13.58 11.84 -3.56
N ALA A 300 12.98 10.68 -3.25
CA ALA A 300 11.91 10.62 -2.26
C ALA A 300 12.47 10.97 -0.89
N VAL A 301 11.71 11.72 -0.09
CA VAL A 301 12.11 12.12 1.26
C VAL A 301 10.94 11.90 2.20
N LEU A 302 11.17 11.12 3.25
CA LEU A 302 10.25 11.08 4.37
C LEU A 302 10.55 12.25 5.30
N LEU A 303 9.69 13.26 5.32
CA LEU A 303 9.83 14.42 6.19
C LEU A 303 9.38 14.14 7.65
N PRO A 304 9.85 14.94 8.62
CA PRO A 304 9.27 14.99 9.96
C PRO A 304 7.76 15.27 9.92
N PRO A 305 6.98 14.80 10.90
CA PRO A 305 5.53 15.02 10.91
C PRO A 305 5.18 16.50 11.11
N VAL A 306 4.18 16.97 10.36
CA VAL A 306 3.51 18.27 10.56
C VAL A 306 2.02 17.99 10.55
N ASP A 307 1.29 18.30 11.61
CA ASP A 307 -0.15 18.00 11.72
C ASP A 307 -1.04 18.94 10.87
N ASP A 308 -0.71 19.04 9.59
CA ASP A 308 -1.45 19.72 8.54
C ASP A 308 -1.08 19.09 7.19
N GLY A 309 -2.04 18.37 6.59
CA GLY A 309 -1.83 17.67 5.33
C GLY A 309 -1.51 18.58 4.14
N LEU A 310 -1.85 19.88 4.24
CA LEU A 310 -1.63 20.88 3.20
C LEU A 310 -0.40 21.76 3.46
N ALA A 311 0.30 21.58 4.58
CA ALA A 311 1.51 22.33 4.88
C ALA A 311 2.57 22.17 3.77
N PRO A 312 3.34 23.20 3.41
CA PRO A 312 4.41 23.07 2.41
C PRO A 312 5.42 21.97 2.76
N CYS A 313 5.88 21.21 1.75
CA CYS A 313 6.93 20.21 1.95
C CYS A 313 8.29 20.91 1.97
N VAL A 314 8.68 21.36 3.16
CA VAL A 314 9.99 21.97 3.39
C VAL A 314 10.94 20.86 3.80
N ALA A 315 11.81 20.45 2.87
CA ALA A 315 12.97 19.66 3.24
C ALA A 315 13.91 20.55 4.08
N PRO A 316 14.46 20.05 5.20
CA PRO A 316 15.47 20.79 5.95
C PRO A 316 16.75 20.99 5.15
#